data_AF-A0A819KKF1-F1
#
_entry.id   AF-A0A819KKF1-F1
#
_cell.length_a   1.000
_cell.length_b   1.000
_cell.length_c   1.000
_cell.angle_alpha   90.00
_cell.angle_beta   90.00
_cell.angle_gamma   90.00
#
_symmetry.space_group_name_H-M   'P 1'
#
loop_
_entity.id
_entity.type
_entity.pdbx_description
1 polymer ?
#
loop_
_entity_poly.entity_id
_entity_poly.type
_entity_poly.pdbx_seq_one_letter_code
_entity_poly.pdbx_strand_id
1 'polypeptide(L)'
;MKSAFNDVNRIGCSTHYINKTMEKTFTDTKNDDLKEFQDLFVQVKQIVEHVRRCHKQTQLSKKLQMYSKTKFNGAFHMFNVFNELFDEIPRALDTKFLLTYSIINRQSLQQVCDFISIFDEVIEKLSDDARPTLHRVIPFRQHVIDHCSTRDNDDDNLIHMKKIYRASELLQDEIKRRVQKNQSLLSSTSSSTSPSSLYIFESLSCTKGGLDTTSSLSTHGNFTKQKQKNVLSLCYDNPRSVTMPMNEFNS
;
A
#
# COMPACT_ATOMS: atom_id res chain seq x y z
N MET A 1 14.91 -18.89 10.75
CA MET A 1 13.47 -19.08 10.41
C MET A 1 13.21 -19.91 9.16
N LYS A 2 13.75 -19.62 7.95
CA LYS A 2 13.50 -20.52 6.78
C LYS A 2 13.81 -21.99 7.11
N SER A 3 14.99 -22.23 7.67
CA SER A 3 15.49 -23.53 8.13
C SER A 3 14.65 -24.25 9.20
N ALA A 4 13.67 -23.60 9.83
CA ALA A 4 12.82 -24.22 10.85
C ALA A 4 11.48 -24.76 10.30
N PHE A 5 11.17 -24.46 9.03
CA PHE A 5 9.90 -24.84 8.38
C PHE A 5 10.14 -25.34 6.95
N ASN A 6 11.25 -26.04 6.72
CA ASN A 6 11.60 -26.57 5.39
C ASN A 6 10.58 -27.61 4.91
N ASP A 7 10.03 -28.41 5.82
CA ASP A 7 9.16 -29.55 5.52
C ASP A 7 7.66 -29.18 5.46
N VAL A 8 7.34 -27.88 5.54
CA VAL A 8 5.95 -27.38 5.67
C VAL A 8 5.62 -26.34 4.60
N ASN A 9 4.37 -26.32 4.15
CA ASN A 9 3.86 -25.34 3.20
C ASN A 9 3.77 -23.93 3.81
N ARG A 10 4.90 -23.21 3.81
CA ARG A 10 4.99 -21.83 4.31
C ARG A 10 4.33 -20.83 3.36
N ILE A 11 3.45 -19.99 3.91
CA ILE A 11 2.88 -18.81 3.24
C ILE A 11 3.80 -17.60 3.49
N GLY A 12 4.15 -16.85 2.45
CA GLY A 12 4.89 -15.60 2.58
C GLY A 12 4.02 -14.46 3.13
N CYS A 13 4.61 -13.61 3.98
CA CYS A 13 3.92 -12.47 4.59
C CYS A 13 3.89 -11.28 3.61
N SER A 14 2.69 -10.88 3.18
CA SER A 14 2.49 -9.79 2.22
C SER A 14 3.06 -8.46 2.69
N THR A 15 2.86 -8.11 3.96
CA THR A 15 3.35 -6.83 4.51
C THR A 15 4.87 -6.81 4.63
N HIS A 16 5.52 -7.96 4.89
CA HIS A 16 6.98 -8.08 4.80
C HIS A 16 7.49 -7.83 3.37
N TYR A 17 6.81 -8.35 2.34
CA TYR A 17 7.21 -8.10 0.95
C TYR A 17 7.05 -6.63 0.57
N ILE A 18 5.93 -5.99 0.91
CA ILE A 18 5.72 -4.55 0.65
C ILE A 18 6.80 -3.73 1.36
N ASN A 19 6.99 -3.92 2.67
CA ASN A 19 8.03 -3.24 3.45
C ASN A 19 9.43 -3.41 2.83
N LYS A 20 9.77 -4.62 2.35
CA LYS A 20 11.07 -4.92 1.76
C LYS A 20 11.26 -4.32 0.37
N THR A 21 10.21 -4.31 -0.47
CA THR A 21 10.23 -3.56 -1.74
C THR A 21 10.48 -2.10 -1.46
N MET A 22 9.73 -1.51 -0.51
CA MET A 22 9.91 -0.12 -0.13
C MET A 22 11.34 0.12 0.35
N GLU A 23 11.81 -0.58 1.38
CA GLU A 23 13.18 -0.42 1.92
C GLU A 23 14.26 -0.43 0.82
N LYS A 24 14.14 -1.33 -0.17
CA LYS A 24 15.05 -1.37 -1.32
C LYS A 24 15.04 -0.04 -2.10
N THR A 25 13.88 0.51 -2.42
CA THR A 25 13.73 1.79 -3.15
C THR A 25 14.50 2.95 -2.48
N PHE A 26 14.47 3.06 -1.14
CA PHE A 26 15.14 4.16 -0.41
C PHE A 26 16.60 3.89 -0.05
N THR A 27 17.07 2.64 -0.11
CA THR A 27 18.40 2.25 0.38
C THR A 27 19.34 1.64 -0.65
N ASP A 28 18.82 1.24 -1.82
CA ASP A 28 19.62 0.66 -2.91
C ASP A 28 20.27 1.76 -3.75
N THR A 29 21.45 2.21 -3.30
CA THR A 29 22.29 3.26 -3.90
C THR A 29 22.85 2.92 -5.28
N LYS A 30 22.30 1.91 -5.96
CA LYS A 30 22.67 1.47 -7.31
C LYS A 30 21.71 1.96 -8.39
N ASN A 31 20.59 2.58 -8.00
CA ASN A 31 19.60 3.12 -8.93
C ASN A 31 19.72 4.65 -8.93
N ASP A 32 20.54 5.19 -9.83
CA ASP A 32 20.72 6.65 -9.97
C ASP A 32 19.40 7.36 -10.29
N ASP A 33 18.46 6.69 -10.98
CA ASP A 33 17.09 7.13 -11.26
C ASP A 33 16.26 7.52 -10.01
N LEU A 34 16.69 7.12 -8.82
CA LEU A 34 16.05 7.45 -7.53
C LEU A 34 16.90 8.36 -6.65
N LYS A 35 18.02 8.88 -7.15
CA LYS A 35 19.01 9.56 -6.30
C LYS A 35 18.43 10.77 -5.55
N GLU A 36 17.60 11.61 -6.18
CA GLU A 36 16.96 12.76 -5.51
C GLU A 36 16.11 12.31 -4.31
N PHE A 37 15.36 11.23 -4.47
CA PHE A 37 14.50 10.65 -3.45
C PHE A 37 15.29 9.98 -2.30
N GLN A 38 16.39 9.32 -2.63
CA GLN A 38 17.32 8.74 -1.64
C GLN A 38 18.04 9.85 -0.86
N ASP A 39 18.46 10.92 -1.55
CA ASP A 39 19.05 12.11 -0.92
C ASP A 39 18.03 12.79 0.01
N LEU A 40 16.77 12.96 -0.41
CA LEU A 40 15.67 13.48 0.43
C LEU A 40 15.47 12.64 1.71
N PHE A 41 15.45 11.30 1.59
CA PHE A 41 15.36 10.40 2.73
C PHE A 41 16.54 10.56 3.70
N VAL A 42 17.76 10.66 3.17
CA VAL A 42 18.97 10.88 3.97
C VAL A 42 18.94 12.23 4.67
N GLN A 43 18.55 13.31 3.99
CA GLN A 43 18.47 14.67 4.55
C GLN A 43 17.44 14.76 5.68
N VAL A 44 16.20 14.31 5.44
CA VAL A 44 15.13 14.28 6.46
C VAL A 44 15.57 13.47 7.68
N LYS A 45 16.13 12.27 7.46
CA LYS A 45 16.63 11.41 8.53
C LYS A 45 17.74 12.07 9.34
N GLN A 46 18.72 12.71 8.70
CA GLN A 46 19.81 13.42 9.38
C GLN A 46 19.30 14.55 10.28
N ILE A 47 18.30 15.31 9.80
CA ILE A 47 17.68 16.40 10.57
C ILE A 47 16.92 15.84 11.78
N VAL A 48 16.10 14.81 11.59
CA VAL A 48 15.35 14.15 12.69
C VAL A 48 16.30 13.59 13.75
N GLU A 49 17.39 12.94 13.33
CA GLU A 49 18.42 12.45 14.23
C GLU A 49 19.12 13.59 15.00
N HIS A 50 19.41 14.71 14.33
CA HIS A 50 20.02 15.89 14.97
C HIS A 50 19.10 16.53 16.03
N VAL A 51 17.85 16.86 15.67
CA VAL A 51 16.88 17.49 16.59
C VAL A 51 16.68 16.63 17.84
N ARG A 52 16.63 15.29 17.67
CA ARG A 52 16.53 14.37 18.80
C ARG A 52 17.82 14.24 19.61
N ARG A 53 19.00 14.19 18.97
CA ARG A 53 20.31 14.11 19.64
C ARG A 53 20.63 15.37 20.45
N CYS A 54 20.19 16.53 19.98
CA CYS A 54 20.35 17.82 20.66
C CYS A 54 19.20 18.15 21.62
N HIS A 55 18.28 17.22 21.88
CA HIS A 55 17.12 17.38 22.76
C HIS A 55 16.16 18.54 22.41
N LYS A 56 16.21 19.06 21.17
CA LYS A 56 15.40 20.20 20.71
C LYS A 56 13.95 19.86 20.31
N GLN A 57 13.53 18.61 20.53
CA GLN A 57 12.16 18.15 20.28
C GLN A 57 11.08 18.95 21.05
N THR A 58 11.45 19.60 22.16
CA THR A 58 10.57 20.48 22.95
C THR A 58 10.24 21.81 22.27
N GLN A 59 10.91 22.14 21.16
CA GLN A 59 10.70 23.36 20.39
C GLN A 59 9.68 23.17 19.25
N LEU A 60 9.09 21.97 19.13
CA LEU A 60 8.16 21.57 18.08
C LEU A 60 6.81 21.16 18.68
N SER A 61 5.72 21.43 17.98
CA SER A 61 4.34 21.11 18.40
C SER A 61 4.04 19.60 18.43
N LYS A 62 4.77 18.82 17.62
CA LYS A 62 4.73 17.35 17.58
C LYS A 62 6.13 16.76 17.65
N LYS A 63 6.22 15.52 18.11
CA LYS A 63 7.49 14.78 18.23
C LYS A 63 7.88 14.14 16.89
N LEU A 64 9.01 14.55 16.31
CA LEU A 64 9.54 13.94 15.09
C LEU A 64 9.79 12.42 15.30
N GLN A 65 9.27 11.61 14.38
CA GLN A 65 9.41 10.16 14.40
C GLN A 65 10.74 9.72 13.78
N MET A 66 11.51 8.88 14.47
CA MET A 66 12.73 8.30 13.90
C MET A 66 12.42 7.10 13.02
N TYR A 67 13.09 7.02 11.86
CA TYR A 67 13.12 5.80 11.07
C TYR A 67 13.68 4.61 11.87
N SER A 68 12.97 3.47 11.82
CA SER A 68 13.46 2.18 12.31
C SER A 68 13.59 1.20 11.15
N LYS A 69 14.76 0.55 11.03
CA LYS A 69 14.99 -0.52 10.04
C LYS A 69 14.07 -1.74 10.20
N THR A 70 13.40 -1.89 11.33
CA THR A 70 12.57 -3.08 11.63
C THR A 70 11.18 -3.04 10.99
N LYS A 71 10.66 -1.86 10.63
CA LYS A 71 9.36 -1.66 9.97
C LYS A 71 9.45 -0.43 9.06
N PHE A 72 9.31 -0.63 7.76
CA PHE A 72 9.46 0.44 6.78
C PHE A 72 8.36 1.50 6.86
N ASN A 73 7.18 1.20 7.41
CA ASN A 73 6.16 2.20 7.81
C ASN A 73 6.77 3.36 8.65
N GLY A 74 7.85 3.11 9.41
CA GLY A 74 8.57 4.15 10.14
C GLY A 74 9.19 5.25 9.25
N ALA A 75 9.45 4.98 7.97
CA ALA A 75 9.86 6.00 7.00
C ALA A 75 8.70 6.91 6.61
N PHE A 76 7.51 6.33 6.36
CA PHE A 76 6.29 7.11 6.10
C PHE A 76 5.97 8.04 7.26
N HIS A 77 5.90 7.51 8.50
CA HIS A 77 5.60 8.33 9.68
C HIS A 77 6.68 9.39 9.95
N MET A 78 7.96 9.11 9.63
CA MET A 78 9.04 10.10 9.69
C MET A 78 8.78 11.25 8.71
N PHE A 79 8.52 10.96 7.43
CA PHE A 79 8.25 11.99 6.42
C PHE A 79 6.96 12.77 6.71
N ASN A 80 5.87 12.07 7.05
CA ASN A 80 4.58 12.72 7.29
C ASN A 80 4.66 13.71 8.46
N VAL A 81 5.23 13.30 9.61
CA VAL A 81 5.40 14.20 10.77
C VAL A 81 6.43 15.31 10.47
N PHE A 82 7.47 15.05 9.68
CA PHE A 82 8.40 16.10 9.24
C PHE A 82 7.71 17.14 8.35
N ASN A 83 6.83 16.71 7.44
CA ASN A 83 6.08 17.57 6.54
C ASN A 83 5.01 18.40 7.27
N GLU A 84 4.34 17.81 8.26
CA GLU A 84 3.43 18.53 9.17
C GLU A 84 4.16 19.64 9.96
N LEU A 85 5.40 19.39 10.37
CA LEU A 85 6.23 20.31 11.15
C LEU A 85 7.17 21.18 10.30
N PHE A 86 7.03 21.17 8.97
CA PHE A 86 8.02 21.74 8.05
C PHE A 86 8.41 23.17 8.44
N ASP A 87 7.42 24.03 8.68
CA ASP A 87 7.62 25.44 9.01
C ASP A 87 8.12 25.71 10.45
N GLU A 88 8.05 24.71 11.33
CA GLU A 88 8.56 24.79 12.72
C GLU A 88 10.02 24.34 12.82
N ILE A 89 10.40 23.33 12.03
CA ILE A 89 11.71 22.67 12.07
C ILE A 89 12.90 23.65 12.07
N PRO A 90 12.96 24.71 11.23
CA PRO A 90 14.09 25.66 11.22
C PRO A 90 14.47 26.23 12.59
N ARG A 91 13.49 26.42 13.49
CA ARG A 91 13.72 26.95 14.85
C ARG A 91 14.56 26.00 15.71
N ALA A 92 14.50 24.71 15.41
CA ALA A 92 15.20 23.64 16.11
C ALA A 92 16.54 23.23 15.48
N LEU A 93 17.06 23.95 14.47
CA LEU A 93 18.30 23.59 13.76
C LEU A 93 19.47 24.52 14.07
N ASP A 94 20.68 23.98 14.08
CA ASP A 94 21.91 24.76 14.00
C ASP A 94 22.25 25.09 12.53
N THR A 95 23.07 26.11 12.28
CA THR A 95 23.42 26.62 10.94
C THR A 95 23.78 25.53 9.93
N LYS A 96 24.52 24.50 10.35
CA LYS A 96 24.87 23.35 9.49
C LYS A 96 23.64 22.58 8.99
N PHE A 97 22.70 22.28 9.87
CA PHE A 97 21.49 21.53 9.51
C PHE A 97 20.44 22.43 8.84
N LEU A 98 20.47 23.74 9.09
CA LEU A 98 19.65 24.70 8.37
C LEU A 98 19.97 24.72 6.86
N LEU A 99 21.24 24.57 6.48
CA LEU A 99 21.65 24.37 5.08
C LEU A 99 21.07 23.06 4.52
N THR A 100 21.18 21.95 5.23
CA THR A 100 20.59 20.65 4.85
C THR A 100 19.06 20.70 4.76
N TYR A 101 18.40 21.54 5.56
CA TYR A 101 16.97 21.78 5.48
C TYR A 101 16.60 22.64 4.26
N SER A 102 17.38 23.68 3.95
CA SER A 102 17.08 24.61 2.85
C SER A 102 17.08 24.01 1.45
N ILE A 103 17.70 22.84 1.27
CA ILE A 103 17.68 22.07 0.02
C ILE A 103 16.48 21.11 -0.09
N ILE A 104 15.72 20.89 0.99
CA ILE A 104 14.54 20.02 0.97
C ILE A 104 13.38 20.77 0.32
N ASN A 105 12.95 20.29 -0.85
CA ASN A 105 11.73 20.78 -1.49
C ASN A 105 10.49 20.19 -0.77
N ARG A 106 9.66 21.06 -0.18
CA ARG A 106 8.40 20.67 0.49
C ARG A 106 7.40 20.01 -0.47
N GLN A 107 7.34 20.44 -1.73
CA GLN A 107 6.44 19.84 -2.72
C GLN A 107 6.87 18.40 -3.03
N SER A 108 8.17 18.17 -3.28
CA SER A 108 8.70 16.82 -3.46
C SER A 108 8.43 15.94 -2.23
N LEU A 109 8.64 16.48 -1.02
CA LEU A 109 8.31 15.79 0.23
C LEU A 109 6.82 15.43 0.34
N GLN A 110 5.91 16.33 -0.03
CA GLN A 110 4.46 16.07 -0.05
C GLN A 110 4.10 14.97 -1.06
N GLN A 111 4.59 15.06 -2.29
CA GLN A 111 4.38 14.03 -3.34
C GLN A 111 4.84 12.64 -2.86
N VAL A 112 5.96 12.60 -2.14
CA VAL A 112 6.50 11.40 -1.51
C VAL A 112 5.59 10.86 -0.41
N CYS A 113 5.10 11.71 0.50
CA CYS A 113 4.12 11.32 1.52
C CYS A 113 2.84 10.76 0.89
N ASP A 114 2.28 11.46 -0.09
CA ASP A 114 1.05 11.09 -0.77
C ASP A 114 1.20 9.76 -1.50
N PHE A 115 2.31 9.56 -2.22
CA PHE A 115 2.61 8.29 -2.87
C PHE A 115 2.73 7.13 -1.88
N ILE A 116 3.42 7.34 -0.75
CA ILE A 116 3.66 6.29 0.25
C ILE A 116 2.37 5.94 1.04
N SER A 117 1.47 6.89 1.25
CA SER A 117 0.29 6.74 2.12
C SER A 117 -0.54 5.46 1.83
N ILE A 118 -0.77 5.14 0.55
CA ILE A 118 -1.49 3.94 0.10
C ILE A 118 -0.81 2.65 0.55
N PHE A 119 0.52 2.62 0.62
CA PHE A 119 1.26 1.45 1.10
C PHE A 119 1.11 1.26 2.61
N ASP A 120 1.07 2.37 3.38
CA ASP A 120 0.84 2.33 4.82
C ASP A 120 -0.56 1.81 5.15
N GLU A 121 -1.60 2.33 4.47
CA GLU A 121 -2.98 1.84 4.59
C GLU A 121 -3.08 0.34 4.27
N VAL A 122 -2.50 -0.10 3.14
CA VAL A 122 -2.51 -1.52 2.74
C VAL A 122 -1.80 -2.39 3.77
N ILE A 123 -0.68 -1.93 4.35
CA ILE A 123 0.02 -2.66 5.40
C ILE A 123 -0.84 -2.74 6.67
N GLU A 124 -1.52 -1.67 7.06
CA GLU A 124 -2.45 -1.65 8.20
C GLU A 124 -3.59 -2.67 7.99
N LYS A 125 -4.32 -2.59 6.87
CA LYS A 125 -5.48 -3.46 6.60
C LYS A 125 -5.12 -4.94 6.35
N LEU A 126 -3.86 -5.24 6.03
CA LEU A 126 -3.33 -6.61 5.92
C LEU A 126 -2.72 -7.15 7.23
N SER A 127 -2.40 -6.27 8.19
CA SER A 127 -1.90 -6.62 9.53
C SER A 127 -3.01 -6.58 10.60
N ASP A 128 -4.28 -6.48 10.19
CA ASP A 128 -5.46 -6.51 11.04
C ASP A 128 -5.66 -7.91 11.66
N ASP A 129 -5.25 -8.09 12.91
CA ASP A 129 -5.39 -9.36 13.64
C ASP A 129 -6.84 -9.64 14.10
N ALA A 130 -7.74 -8.65 14.05
CA ALA A 130 -9.12 -8.78 14.52
C ALA A 130 -10.08 -9.36 13.46
N ARG A 131 -9.66 -9.42 12.19
CA ARG A 131 -10.47 -9.92 11.08
C ARG A 131 -9.61 -10.72 10.09
N PRO A 132 -10.13 -11.77 9.43
CA PRO A 132 -9.36 -12.47 8.39
C PRO A 132 -8.89 -11.52 7.27
N THR A 133 -7.59 -11.45 7.00
CA THR A 133 -7.02 -10.52 5.99
C THR A 133 -6.64 -11.19 4.67
N LEU A 134 -6.51 -12.52 4.63
CA LEU A 134 -5.95 -13.25 3.47
C LEU A 134 -6.71 -12.99 2.16
N HIS A 135 -8.04 -12.85 2.22
CA HIS A 135 -8.89 -12.55 1.06
C HIS A 135 -8.63 -11.14 0.48
N ARG A 136 -8.12 -10.21 1.30
CA ARG A 136 -7.82 -8.82 0.91
C ARG A 136 -6.50 -8.68 0.13
N VAL A 137 -5.64 -9.70 0.16
CA VAL A 137 -4.30 -9.65 -0.46
C VAL A 137 -4.35 -9.42 -1.97
N ILE A 138 -5.30 -10.05 -2.68
CA ILE A 138 -5.43 -9.89 -4.14
C ILE A 138 -6.01 -8.51 -4.49
N PRO A 139 -7.13 -8.04 -3.90
CA PRO A 139 -7.61 -6.66 -4.10
C PRO A 139 -6.58 -5.59 -3.79
N PHE A 140 -5.91 -5.64 -2.63
CA PHE A 140 -4.92 -4.61 -2.27
C PHE A 140 -3.67 -4.65 -3.15
N ARG A 141 -3.25 -5.82 -3.65
CA ARG A 141 -2.20 -5.88 -4.67
C ARG A 141 -2.62 -5.12 -5.94
N GLN A 142 -3.85 -5.33 -6.42
CA GLN A 142 -4.32 -4.64 -7.62
C GLN A 142 -4.36 -3.13 -7.38
N HIS A 143 -4.89 -2.70 -6.23
CA HIS A 143 -4.90 -1.31 -5.81
C HIS A 143 -3.50 -0.66 -5.80
N VAL A 144 -2.48 -1.35 -5.24
CA VAL A 144 -1.09 -0.88 -5.28
C VAL A 144 -0.54 -0.81 -6.71
N ILE A 145 -0.87 -1.75 -7.58
CA ILE A 145 -0.45 -1.73 -9.00
C ILE A 145 -1.09 -0.57 -9.76
N ASP A 146 -2.36 -0.30 -9.51
CA ASP A 146 -3.11 0.79 -10.13
C ASP A 146 -2.57 2.16 -9.66
N HIS A 147 -2.23 2.28 -8.37
CA HIS A 147 -1.52 3.45 -7.81
C HIS A 147 -0.11 3.63 -8.39
N CYS A 148 0.60 2.53 -8.66
CA CYS A 148 1.90 2.51 -9.35
C CYS A 148 1.80 2.69 -10.88
N SER A 149 0.63 3.03 -11.43
CA SER A 149 0.49 3.37 -12.85
C SER A 149 0.88 4.82 -13.09
N THR A 150 1.75 5.01 -14.09
CA THR A 150 2.22 6.31 -14.56
C THR A 150 1.09 7.07 -15.25
N ARG A 151 1.02 8.38 -15.01
CA ARG A 151 0.07 9.33 -15.58
C ARG A 151 0.84 10.48 -16.23
N ASP A 152 0.26 11.12 -17.23
CA ASP A 152 0.94 12.17 -18.03
C ASP A 152 1.27 13.44 -17.21
N ASN A 153 0.66 13.59 -16.03
CA ASN A 153 0.88 14.70 -15.10
C ASN A 153 1.77 14.31 -13.90
N ASP A 154 2.32 13.08 -13.86
CA ASP A 154 3.29 12.70 -12.83
C ASP A 154 4.64 13.40 -13.10
N ASP A 155 5.36 13.79 -12.05
CA ASP A 155 6.75 14.24 -12.15
C ASP A 155 7.72 13.07 -12.44
N ASP A 156 8.88 13.37 -13.03
CA ASP A 156 9.87 12.35 -13.42
C ASP A 156 10.29 11.45 -12.24
N ASN A 157 10.45 12.01 -11.04
CA ASN A 157 10.83 11.25 -9.85
C ASN A 157 9.74 10.26 -9.43
N LEU A 158 8.48 10.72 -9.37
CA LEU A 158 7.33 9.86 -9.12
C LEU A 158 7.17 8.79 -10.21
N ILE A 159 7.44 9.11 -11.48
CA ILE A 159 7.45 8.14 -12.58
C ILE A 159 8.51 7.05 -12.33
N HIS A 160 9.74 7.41 -11.95
CA HIS A 160 10.80 6.43 -11.64
C HIS A 160 10.45 5.56 -10.43
N MET A 161 9.91 6.16 -9.36
CA MET A 161 9.39 5.39 -8.22
C MET A 161 8.31 4.40 -8.65
N LYS A 162 7.25 4.87 -9.34
CA LYS A 162 6.15 4.04 -9.85
C LYS A 162 6.64 2.88 -10.70
N LYS A 163 7.58 3.13 -11.63
CA LYS A 163 8.23 2.10 -12.44
C LYS A 163 8.92 1.05 -11.58
N ILE A 164 9.69 1.44 -10.56
CA ILE A 164 10.45 0.50 -9.71
C ILE A 164 9.53 -0.34 -8.81
N TYR A 165 8.49 0.25 -8.22
CA TYR A 165 7.49 -0.52 -7.48
C TYR A 165 6.73 -1.52 -8.38
N ARG A 166 6.36 -1.11 -9.60
CA ARG A 166 5.69 -1.97 -10.58
C ARG A 166 6.58 -3.07 -11.14
N ALA A 167 7.87 -2.80 -11.32
CA ALA A 167 8.90 -3.75 -11.76
C ALA A 167 9.35 -4.70 -10.65
N SER A 168 9.07 -4.40 -9.38
CA SER A 168 9.45 -5.27 -8.27
C SER A 168 8.72 -6.62 -8.35
N GLU A 169 9.47 -7.68 -8.70
CA GLU A 169 8.95 -9.06 -8.82
C GLU A 169 8.23 -9.54 -7.56
N LEU A 170 8.53 -8.96 -6.38
CA LEU A 170 7.98 -9.34 -5.09
C LEU A 170 6.44 -9.30 -5.00
N LEU A 171 5.75 -8.50 -5.84
CA LEU A 171 4.28 -8.53 -5.97
C LEU A 171 3.77 -9.52 -7.04
N GLN A 172 4.61 -9.96 -7.97
CA GLN A 172 4.25 -10.86 -9.08
C GLN A 172 4.53 -12.33 -8.73
N ASP A 173 5.68 -12.60 -8.14
CA ASP A 173 6.27 -13.92 -7.97
C ASP A 173 5.55 -14.80 -6.96
N GLU A 174 5.16 -14.22 -5.83
CA GLU A 174 4.47 -14.95 -4.76
C GLU A 174 3.09 -15.46 -5.25
N ILE A 175 2.44 -14.75 -6.17
CA ILE A 175 1.18 -15.18 -6.79
C ILE A 175 1.43 -16.16 -7.94
N LYS A 176 2.42 -15.95 -8.82
CA LYS A 176 2.80 -16.95 -9.82
C LYS A 176 3.11 -18.30 -9.15
N ARG A 177 3.94 -18.31 -8.09
CA ARG A 177 4.24 -19.52 -7.30
C ARG A 177 2.98 -20.11 -6.65
N ARG A 178 2.05 -19.30 -6.13
CA ARG A 178 0.77 -19.81 -5.58
C ARG A 178 -0.12 -20.46 -6.64
N VAL A 179 -0.26 -19.85 -7.81
CA VAL A 179 -1.05 -20.40 -8.93
C VAL A 179 -0.42 -21.71 -9.41
N GLN A 180 0.89 -21.73 -9.68
CA GLN A 180 1.61 -22.92 -10.14
C GLN A 180 1.58 -24.05 -9.10
N LYS A 181 1.74 -23.72 -7.81
CA LYS A 181 1.69 -24.70 -6.72
C LYS A 181 0.28 -25.28 -6.52
N ASN A 182 -0.75 -24.45 -6.56
CA ASN A 182 -2.14 -24.93 -6.49
C ASN A 182 -2.50 -25.79 -7.71
N GLN A 183 -2.06 -25.41 -8.92
CA GLN A 183 -2.21 -26.25 -10.12
C GLN A 183 -1.50 -27.60 -9.98
N SER A 184 -0.28 -27.64 -9.42
CA SER A 184 0.44 -28.90 -9.17
C SER A 184 -0.22 -29.81 -8.12
N LEU A 185 -0.94 -29.24 -7.14
CA LEU A 185 -1.68 -30.00 -6.13
C LEU A 185 -2.99 -30.58 -6.69
N LEU A 186 -3.66 -29.85 -7.59
CA LEU A 186 -4.86 -30.31 -8.28
C LEU A 186 -4.56 -31.42 -9.30
N SER A 187 -3.42 -31.35 -10.00
CA SER A 187 -3.00 -32.40 -10.94
C SER A 187 -2.35 -33.63 -10.29
N SER A 188 -2.04 -33.58 -8.99
CA SER A 188 -1.57 -34.75 -8.21
C SER A 188 -2.66 -35.41 -7.35
N THR A 189 -3.85 -34.82 -7.26
CA THR A 189 -5.02 -35.40 -6.57
C THR A 189 -6.03 -36.06 -7.51
N SER A 190 -5.92 -35.86 -8.82
CA SER A 190 -6.83 -36.42 -9.83
C SER A 190 -6.61 -37.90 -10.18
N SER A 191 -5.79 -38.63 -9.41
CA SER A 191 -5.51 -40.07 -9.62
C SER A 191 -6.18 -41.00 -8.60
N SER A 192 -6.81 -40.49 -7.53
CA SER A 192 -7.40 -41.37 -6.49
C SER A 192 -8.50 -40.72 -5.62
N THR A 193 -9.63 -40.32 -6.20
CA THR A 193 -10.90 -40.21 -5.45
C THR A 193 -12.15 -40.27 -6.34
N SER A 194 -13.21 -40.90 -5.82
CA SER A 194 -14.52 -41.08 -6.48
C SER A 194 -15.30 -39.75 -6.57
N PRO A 195 -16.13 -39.52 -7.61
CA PRO A 195 -16.73 -38.20 -7.88
C PRO A 195 -17.97 -37.90 -7.02
N SER A 196 -17.77 -37.41 -5.78
CA SER A 196 -18.86 -36.96 -4.89
C SER A 196 -18.47 -35.81 -3.96
N SER A 197 -18.04 -34.65 -4.49
CA SER A 197 -18.18 -33.31 -3.87
C SER A 197 -17.51 -32.24 -4.76
N LEU A 198 -18.24 -31.75 -5.76
CA LEU A 198 -17.79 -30.65 -6.61
C LEU A 198 -18.35 -29.33 -6.07
N TYR A 199 -17.63 -28.72 -5.12
CA TYR A 199 -17.81 -27.30 -4.82
C TYR A 199 -17.17 -26.48 -5.95
N ILE A 200 -18.01 -26.01 -6.87
CA ILE A 200 -17.59 -25.15 -7.97
C ILE A 200 -17.25 -23.77 -7.39
N PHE A 201 -15.96 -23.45 -7.31
CA PHE A 201 -15.52 -22.06 -7.32
C PHE A 201 -15.44 -21.61 -8.78
N GLU A 202 -16.48 -20.92 -9.26
CA GLU A 202 -16.47 -20.33 -10.59
C GLU A 202 -15.35 -19.30 -10.70
N SER A 203 -14.40 -19.58 -11.59
CA SER A 203 -13.39 -18.62 -11.99
C SER A 203 -14.05 -17.50 -12.78
N LEU A 204 -14.03 -16.27 -12.25
CA LEU A 204 -14.36 -15.06 -12.99
C LEU A 204 -13.35 -14.82 -14.12
N SER A 205 -13.57 -15.48 -15.25
CA SER A 205 -12.93 -15.16 -16.53
C SER A 205 -13.55 -13.86 -17.05
N CYS A 206 -12.83 -12.75 -16.84
CA CYS A 206 -13.17 -11.47 -17.45
C CYS A 206 -13.02 -11.58 -18.97
N THR A 207 -14.13 -11.84 -19.67
CA THR A 207 -14.18 -11.85 -21.13
C THR A 207 -14.06 -10.43 -21.67
N LYS A 208 -12.99 -10.17 -22.43
CA LYS A 208 -12.89 -8.96 -23.25
C LYS A 208 -13.95 -9.02 -24.35
N GLY A 209 -15.07 -8.35 -24.15
CA GLY A 209 -16.00 -8.00 -25.23
C GLY A 209 -15.41 -6.86 -26.06
N GLY A 210 -15.23 -7.08 -27.37
CA GLY A 210 -14.87 -6.07 -28.34
C GLY A 210 -15.50 -6.42 -29.69
N LEU A 211 -16.37 -5.54 -30.18
CA LEU A 211 -16.97 -5.57 -31.51
C LEU A 211 -15.88 -5.21 -32.57
N ASP A 212 -16.02 -5.32 -33.90
CA ASP A 212 -17.12 -5.55 -34.87
C ASP A 212 -16.56 -6.51 -35.99
N THR A 213 -17.22 -6.99 -37.06
CA THR A 213 -18.06 -6.31 -38.07
C THR A 213 -18.89 -7.26 -38.98
N THR A 214 -20.15 -6.86 -39.23
CA THR A 214 -20.92 -6.91 -40.50
C THR A 214 -21.49 -8.20 -41.13
N SER A 215 -22.71 -8.02 -41.68
CA SER A 215 -23.50 -8.86 -42.63
C SER A 215 -24.20 -10.11 -42.04
N SER A 216 -25.47 -10.44 -42.36
CA SER A 216 -26.53 -9.71 -43.10
C SER A 216 -27.94 -10.32 -42.87
N LEU A 217 -28.99 -9.56 -43.28
CA LEU A 217 -30.39 -9.97 -43.57
C LEU A 217 -31.35 -10.54 -42.49
N SER A 218 -32.41 -9.75 -42.21
CA SER A 218 -33.85 -10.16 -42.24
C SER A 218 -34.39 -11.22 -41.23
N THR A 219 -35.62 -11.21 -40.68
CA THR A 219 -36.83 -10.38 -40.84
C THR A 219 -37.71 -10.47 -39.57
N HIS A 220 -38.53 -9.44 -39.28
CA HIS A 220 -39.77 -9.45 -38.46
C HIS A 220 -39.84 -10.10 -37.06
N GLY A 221 -40.37 -9.34 -36.09
CA GLY A 221 -40.92 -9.91 -34.83
C GLY A 221 -41.05 -8.91 -33.68
N ASN A 222 -42.18 -8.20 -33.58
CA ASN A 222 -42.51 -7.44 -32.38
C ASN A 222 -42.74 -8.39 -31.19
N PHE A 223 -42.28 -8.06 -29.97
CA PHE A 223 -43.11 -8.18 -28.76
C PHE A 223 -42.51 -7.41 -27.55
N THR A 224 -43.41 -7.11 -26.62
CA THR A 224 -43.41 -6.14 -25.51
C THR A 224 -42.28 -6.16 -24.47
N LYS A 225 -41.95 -4.93 -24.00
CA LYS A 225 -41.75 -4.51 -22.59
C LYS A 225 -41.54 -5.62 -21.53
N GLN A 226 -40.42 -5.54 -20.81
CA GLN A 226 -40.46 -5.58 -19.35
C GLN A 226 -39.40 -4.68 -18.71
N LYS A 227 -39.77 -4.07 -17.57
CA LYS A 227 -39.05 -3.00 -16.90
C LYS A 227 -38.88 -3.41 -15.45
N GLN A 228 -37.70 -3.87 -15.06
CA GLN A 228 -37.35 -4.06 -13.65
C GLN A 228 -36.31 -3.03 -13.22
N LYS A 229 -36.82 -1.96 -12.61
CA LYS A 229 -36.08 -1.29 -11.53
C LYS A 229 -36.06 -2.28 -10.36
N ASN A 230 -34.96 -2.34 -9.62
CA ASN A 230 -35.04 -2.74 -8.22
C ASN A 230 -34.24 -1.76 -7.36
N VAL A 231 -34.92 -1.25 -6.33
CA VAL A 231 -34.43 -0.26 -5.37
C VAL A 231 -34.75 -0.81 -3.99
N LEU A 232 -33.71 -1.08 -3.20
CA LEU A 232 -33.72 -1.34 -1.75
C LEU A 232 -32.33 -0.86 -1.29
N SER A 233 -32.11 0.27 -0.61
CA SER A 233 -32.93 1.06 0.33
C SER A 233 -33.18 0.38 1.68
N LEU A 234 -32.18 0.54 2.55
CA LEU A 234 -32.25 0.86 3.98
C LEU A 234 -32.79 -0.15 5.02
N CYS A 235 -32.15 -0.01 6.21
CA CYS A 235 -32.52 -0.29 7.62
C CYS A 235 -31.47 -1.23 8.26
N TYR A 236 -30.96 -1.09 9.50
CA TYR A 236 -31.18 -0.23 10.70
C TYR A 236 -29.79 -0.05 11.40
N ASP A 237 -29.44 0.91 12.27
CA ASP A 237 -29.99 2.20 12.73
C ASP A 237 -28.80 3.05 13.32
N ASN A 238 -29.03 4.12 14.09
CA ASN A 238 -28.02 4.98 14.73
C ASN A 238 -28.05 4.91 16.30
N PRO A 239 -27.55 5.90 17.07
CA PRO A 239 -26.45 5.69 18.03
C PRO A 239 -26.88 5.51 19.49
N ARG A 240 -25.95 5.03 20.34
CA ARG A 240 -26.01 5.28 21.80
C ARG A 240 -24.97 6.30 22.23
N SER A 241 -25.48 7.42 22.72
CA SER A 241 -24.74 8.40 23.52
C SER A 241 -24.21 7.78 24.81
N VAL A 242 -22.97 8.13 25.17
CA VAL A 242 -22.46 7.98 26.53
C VAL A 242 -21.89 9.33 26.97
N THR A 243 -22.52 9.90 27.99
CA THR A 243 -22.15 11.18 28.62
C THR A 243 -20.89 11.04 29.46
N MET A 244 -19.97 12.01 29.34
CA MET A 244 -18.87 12.17 30.30
C MET A 244 -19.38 12.82 31.60
N PRO A 245 -18.88 12.42 32.78
CA PRO A 245 -18.88 13.27 33.96
C PRO A 245 -17.62 14.16 33.97
N MET A 246 -17.83 15.47 34.09
CA MET A 246 -16.82 16.37 34.66
C MET A 246 -16.59 16.00 36.14
N ASN A 247 -15.37 16.16 36.63
CA ASN A 247 -15.14 16.52 38.03
C ASN A 247 -13.81 17.28 38.13
N GLU A 248 -13.92 18.55 38.51
CA GLU A 248 -12.82 19.34 39.02
C GLU A 248 -12.46 18.85 40.43
N PHE A 249 -11.19 18.93 40.82
CA PHE A 249 -10.85 19.28 42.19
C PHE A 249 -9.44 19.89 42.25
N ASN A 250 -9.35 21.07 42.87
CA ASN A 250 -8.09 21.78 43.10
C ASN A 250 -7.36 21.21 44.32
N SER A 251 -6.03 21.09 44.25
CA SER A 251 -5.03 21.56 45.23
C SER A 251 -3.62 21.32 44.69
#